data_AF-A0A510G8T2-F1
#
_entry.id   AF-A0A510G8T2-F1
#
_cell.length_a   1.000
_cell.length_b   1.000
_cell.length_c   1.000
_cell.angle_alpha   90.00
_cell.angle_beta   90.00
_cell.angle_gamma   90.00
#
_symmetry.space_group_name_H-M   'P 1'
#
loop_
_entity.id
_entity.type
_entity.pdbx_description
1 polymer ?
#
loop_
_entity_poly.entity_id
_entity_poly.type
_entity_poly.pdbx_seq_one_letter_code
_entity_poly.pdbx_strand_id
1 'polypeptide(L)'
;MNIYYDNPNNPHVHIQYFTRRLERLENGEVVIRKVKDRELESPRVLYFLREECEIAINKLYEEAGLPFRVTAKSYKVLGIEQEPTKHRGVTYHMQGTELEAKNREIIVENVRKIKENPEIVLGKISYTKPVFTKEDIAIALSDALMVHLVSKGSNISQEQEAIRGFGKGLVQEQGSSEDAPKSVSNNPAENKSNNPAIEHLNKEYGEEFLRLYNQLLVSDKIELMDQKDLMGRTLYSLKSRVNLERRYVSAVEELNSKEEHKLNINNESLERNSFKEQIAELVNTAGVRLQNKFNDNIGGSLGLKLNIFGSKNHV
;
A
#
# COMPACT_ATOMS: atom_id res chain seq x y z
N MET A 1 -1.77 -6.22 -22.44
CA MET A 1 -2.06 -5.50 -21.19
C MET A 1 -2.99 -4.37 -21.57
N ASN A 2 -4.12 -4.23 -20.88
CA ASN A 2 -5.12 -3.21 -21.17
C ASN A 2 -5.32 -2.35 -19.92
N ILE A 3 -5.14 -1.04 -20.05
CA ILE A 3 -5.31 -0.07 -18.96
C ILE A 3 -6.67 0.60 -19.14
N TYR A 4 -7.44 0.67 -18.05
CA TYR A 4 -8.79 1.23 -18.02
C TYR A 4 -8.83 2.44 -17.09
N TYR A 5 -9.39 3.53 -17.63
CA TYR A 5 -9.63 4.80 -16.94
C TYR A 5 -11.13 5.20 -16.99
N ASP A 6 -12.00 4.21 -17.24
CA ASP A 6 -13.45 4.36 -17.35
C ASP A 6 -14.10 4.83 -16.04
N ASN A 7 -13.53 4.45 -14.90
CA ASN A 7 -13.85 5.00 -13.59
C ASN A 7 -12.64 5.82 -13.06
N PRO A 8 -12.76 7.14 -12.92
CA PRO A 8 -11.64 7.98 -12.45
C PRO A 8 -11.17 7.63 -11.03
N ASN A 9 -12.02 7.02 -10.21
CA ASN A 9 -11.68 6.59 -8.84
C ASN A 9 -11.15 5.16 -8.77
N ASN A 10 -11.18 4.42 -9.88
CA ASN A 10 -10.70 3.04 -9.94
C ASN A 10 -9.93 2.79 -11.25
N PRO A 11 -8.84 3.53 -11.51
CA PRO A 11 -7.95 3.20 -12.61
C PRO A 11 -7.37 1.80 -12.38
N HIS A 12 -7.54 0.90 -13.34
CA HIS A 12 -7.14 -0.50 -13.20
C HIS A 12 -6.62 -1.08 -14.50
N VAL A 13 -5.95 -2.23 -14.40
CA VAL A 13 -5.34 -2.89 -15.56
C VAL A 13 -5.76 -4.36 -15.61
N HIS A 14 -6.10 -4.83 -16.80
CA HIS A 14 -6.21 -6.25 -17.09
C HIS A 14 -4.93 -6.76 -17.75
N ILE A 15 -4.29 -7.73 -17.09
CA ILE A 15 -3.09 -8.41 -17.58
C ILE A 15 -3.47 -9.86 -17.89
N GLN A 16 -3.57 -10.16 -19.18
CA GLN A 16 -3.69 -11.53 -19.65
C GLN A 16 -2.29 -12.12 -19.81
N TYR A 17 -2.12 -13.36 -19.34
CA TYR A 17 -0.85 -14.08 -19.43
C TYR A 17 -1.08 -15.52 -19.88
N PHE A 18 -0.05 -16.13 -20.49
CA PHE A 18 -0.10 -17.52 -20.89
C PHE A 18 0.18 -18.43 -19.70
N THR A 19 -0.64 -19.48 -19.55
CA THR A 19 -0.42 -20.55 -18.57
C THR A 19 0.48 -21.67 -19.11
N ARG A 20 1.14 -21.45 -20.25
CA ARG A 20 2.05 -22.41 -20.90
C ARG A 20 3.38 -21.73 -21.18
N ARG A 21 4.48 -22.41 -20.86
CA ARG A 21 5.83 -21.90 -21.15
C ARG A 21 6.16 -22.04 -22.63
N LEU A 22 6.98 -21.11 -23.11
CA LEU A 22 7.70 -21.23 -24.36
C LEU A 22 8.92 -22.13 -24.14
N GLU A 23 9.17 -23.01 -25.09
CA GLU A 23 10.31 -23.93 -25.08
C GLU A 23 11.04 -23.84 -26.40
N ARG A 24 12.37 -23.88 -26.34
CA ARG A 24 13.21 -23.93 -27.53
C ARG A 24 13.59 -25.38 -27.79
N LEU A 25 13.21 -25.90 -28.95
CA LEU A 25 13.60 -27.22 -29.42
C LEU A 25 15.08 -27.24 -29.83
N GLU A 26 15.66 -28.43 -29.97
CA GLU A 26 17.07 -28.61 -30.37
C GLU A 26 17.37 -28.02 -31.75
N ASN A 27 16.38 -28.00 -32.65
CA ASN A 27 16.47 -27.34 -33.96
C ASN A 27 16.42 -25.80 -33.88
N GLY A 28 16.32 -25.22 -32.69
CA GLY A 28 16.24 -23.78 -32.43
C GLY A 28 14.83 -23.19 -32.51
N GLU A 29 13.81 -23.97 -32.86
CA GLU A 29 12.42 -23.51 -32.97
C GLU A 29 11.80 -23.24 -31.59
N VAL A 30 11.02 -22.15 -31.46
CA VAL A 30 10.31 -21.82 -30.22
C VAL A 30 8.86 -22.29 -30.31
N VAL A 31 8.48 -23.21 -29.43
CA VAL A 31 7.14 -23.80 -29.38
C VAL A 31 6.46 -23.54 -28.03
N ILE A 32 5.13 -23.57 -28.02
CA ILE A 32 4.34 -23.51 -26.78
C ILE A 32 4.24 -24.93 -26.22
N ARG A 33 4.58 -25.11 -24.94
CA ARG A 33 4.40 -26.41 -24.27
C ARG A 33 2.95 -26.89 -24.34
N LYS A 34 2.76 -28.18 -24.63
CA LYS A 34 1.43 -28.80 -24.69
C LYS A 34 0.70 -28.72 -23.34
N VAL A 35 1.45 -28.95 -22.26
CA VAL A 35 0.93 -28.98 -20.88
C VAL A 35 1.02 -27.60 -20.24
N LYS A 36 -0.01 -27.24 -19.47
CA LYS A 36 -0.02 -26.03 -18.66
C LYS A 36 1.02 -26.10 -17.55
N ASP A 37 1.66 -24.98 -17.29
CA ASP A 37 2.49 -24.81 -16.12
C ASP A 37 1.61 -24.54 -14.89
N ARG A 38 1.49 -25.55 -14.03
CA ARG A 38 0.70 -25.47 -12.80
C ARG A 38 1.38 -24.64 -11.70
N GLU A 39 2.68 -24.38 -11.81
CA GLU A 39 3.38 -23.50 -10.87
C GLU A 39 2.79 -22.08 -10.91
N LEU A 40 2.41 -21.61 -12.11
CA LEU A 40 1.78 -20.30 -12.32
C LEU A 40 0.41 -20.16 -11.63
N GLU A 41 -0.26 -21.28 -11.35
CA GLU A 41 -1.55 -21.32 -10.65
C GLU A 41 -1.39 -21.51 -9.12
N SER A 42 -0.15 -21.61 -8.63
CA SER A 42 0.11 -21.87 -7.22
C SER A 42 -0.10 -20.63 -6.33
N PRO A 43 -0.51 -20.80 -5.06
CA PRO A 43 -0.57 -19.69 -4.10
C PRO A 43 0.78 -18.98 -3.94
N ARG A 44 1.89 -19.69 -4.09
CA ARG A 44 3.25 -19.12 -4.02
C ARG A 44 3.45 -18.02 -5.05
N VAL A 45 3.08 -18.28 -6.31
CA VAL A 45 3.19 -17.29 -7.38
C VAL A 45 2.25 -16.10 -7.14
N LEU A 46 1.04 -16.34 -6.62
CA LEU A 46 0.13 -15.26 -6.24
C LEU A 46 0.73 -14.34 -5.17
N TYR A 47 1.29 -14.90 -4.10
CA TYR A 47 1.90 -14.10 -3.04
C TYR A 47 3.15 -13.36 -3.51
N PHE A 48 3.98 -14.01 -4.32
CA PHE A 48 5.13 -13.37 -4.97
C PHE A 48 4.69 -12.17 -5.82
N LEU A 49 3.70 -12.34 -6.70
CA LEU A 49 3.21 -11.24 -7.54
C LEU A 49 2.66 -10.07 -6.72
N ARG A 50 1.96 -10.35 -5.61
CA ARG A 50 1.45 -9.29 -4.73
C ARG A 50 2.59 -8.48 -4.10
N GLU A 51 3.65 -9.15 -3.65
CA GLU A 51 4.83 -8.51 -3.08
C GLU A 51 5.60 -7.68 -4.12
N GLU A 52 5.84 -8.23 -5.32
CA GLU A 52 6.49 -7.51 -6.41
C GLU A 52 5.68 -6.29 -6.86
N CYS A 53 4.34 -6.40 -6.90
CA CYS A 53 3.48 -5.25 -7.17
C CYS A 53 3.59 -4.18 -6.08
N GLU A 54 3.59 -4.55 -4.79
CA GLU A 54 3.81 -3.60 -3.69
C GLU A 54 5.14 -2.85 -3.84
N ILE A 55 6.22 -3.57 -4.11
CA ILE A 55 7.56 -2.99 -4.30
C ILE A 55 7.57 -2.03 -5.49
N ALA A 56 7.07 -2.47 -6.65
CA ALA A 56 7.08 -1.67 -7.87
C ALA A 56 6.23 -0.40 -7.74
N ILE A 57 5.04 -0.49 -7.15
CA ILE A 57 4.14 0.66 -6.95
C ILE A 57 4.77 1.66 -5.98
N ASN A 58 5.28 1.20 -4.84
CA ASN A 58 5.87 2.08 -3.83
C ASN A 58 7.13 2.78 -4.35
N LYS A 59 7.96 2.08 -5.14
CA LYS A 59 9.12 2.69 -5.81
C LYS A 59 8.69 3.80 -6.77
N LEU A 60 7.65 3.57 -7.57
CA LEU A 60 7.13 4.58 -8.48
C LEU A 60 6.58 5.81 -7.73
N TYR A 61 5.85 5.59 -6.62
CA TYR A 61 5.38 6.69 -5.78
C TYR A 61 6.54 7.51 -5.21
N GLU A 62 7.61 6.86 -4.75
CA GLU A 62 8.80 7.53 -4.24
C GLU A 62 9.52 8.33 -5.34
N GLU A 63 9.76 7.74 -6.50
CA GLU A 63 10.39 8.41 -7.65
C GLU A 63 9.57 9.60 -8.16
N ALA A 64 8.24 9.53 -8.05
CA ALA A 64 7.33 10.62 -8.39
C ALA A 64 7.17 11.67 -7.27
N GLY A 65 7.81 11.49 -6.10
CA GLY A 65 7.67 12.37 -4.95
C GLY A 65 6.26 12.34 -4.31
N LEU A 66 5.51 11.26 -4.51
CA LEU A 66 4.16 11.09 -3.96
C LEU A 66 4.23 10.51 -2.53
N PRO A 67 3.49 11.06 -1.56
CA PRO A 67 3.57 10.65 -0.16
C PRO A 67 2.76 9.38 0.15
N PHE A 68 2.42 8.58 -0.87
CA PHE A 68 1.54 7.42 -0.74
C PHE A 68 2.34 6.12 -0.63
N ARG A 69 1.76 5.14 0.06
CA ARG A 69 2.22 3.75 0.05
C ARG A 69 1.07 2.76 -0.05
N VAL A 70 1.36 1.59 -0.62
CA VAL A 70 0.46 0.44 -0.69
C VAL A 70 1.07 -0.76 0.01
N THR A 71 0.24 -1.77 0.32
CA THR A 71 0.73 -3.08 0.77
C THR A 71 -0.13 -4.25 0.35
N ALA A 72 0.55 -5.37 0.16
CA ALA A 72 -0.01 -6.69 -0.01
C ALA A 72 -0.39 -7.35 1.32
N LYS A 73 0.09 -6.84 2.46
CA LYS A 73 -0.14 -7.40 3.80
C LYS A 73 -1.62 -7.36 4.19
N SER A 74 -2.06 -8.37 4.94
CA SER A 74 -3.42 -8.41 5.47
C SER A 74 -3.57 -7.54 6.71
N TYR A 75 -4.81 -7.17 7.05
CA TYR A 75 -5.12 -6.45 8.29
C TYR A 75 -4.54 -7.14 9.53
N LYS A 76 -4.63 -8.47 9.61
CA LYS A 76 -4.03 -9.25 10.70
C LYS A 76 -2.52 -9.02 10.85
N VAL A 77 -1.77 -9.02 9.74
CA VAL A 77 -0.32 -8.78 9.77
C VAL A 77 0.01 -7.33 10.15
N LEU A 78 -0.87 -6.39 9.78
CA LEU A 78 -0.75 -4.98 10.13
C LEU A 78 -1.24 -4.67 11.55
N GLY A 79 -1.75 -5.66 12.30
CA GLY A 79 -2.33 -5.44 13.62
C GLY A 79 -3.64 -4.63 13.59
N ILE A 80 -4.35 -4.61 12.46
CA ILE A 80 -5.64 -3.93 12.30
C ILE A 80 -6.74 -4.92 12.68
N GLU A 81 -7.55 -4.56 13.67
CA GLU A 81 -8.66 -5.37 14.19
C GLU A 81 -9.91 -5.30 13.30
N GLN A 82 -9.74 -5.59 12.00
CA GLN A 82 -10.83 -5.71 11.03
C GLN A 82 -10.69 -7.00 10.23
N GLU A 83 -11.82 -7.59 9.88
CA GLU A 83 -11.88 -8.72 8.96
C GLU A 83 -12.15 -8.23 7.53
N PRO A 84 -11.31 -8.60 6.53
CA PRO A 84 -11.58 -8.23 5.15
C PRO A 84 -12.78 -9.02 4.60
N THR A 85 -13.57 -8.39 3.73
CA THR A 85 -14.65 -9.07 3.02
C THR A 85 -14.11 -10.10 2.04
N LYS A 86 -14.93 -11.12 1.75
CA LYS A 86 -14.63 -12.14 0.76
C LYS A 86 -14.89 -11.61 -0.65
N HIS A 87 -13.95 -11.88 -1.55
CA HIS A 87 -13.99 -11.45 -2.95
C HIS A 87 -15.30 -11.88 -3.62
N ARG A 88 -15.98 -10.92 -4.25
CA ARG A 88 -17.17 -11.15 -5.06
C ARG A 88 -16.73 -11.37 -6.51
N GLY A 89 -16.88 -12.59 -6.99
CA GLY A 89 -16.62 -12.91 -8.40
C GLY A 89 -17.68 -12.33 -9.34
N VAL A 90 -17.59 -12.67 -10.63
CA VAL A 90 -18.49 -12.18 -11.70
C VAL A 90 -19.97 -12.47 -11.44
N THR A 91 -20.28 -13.46 -10.60
CA THR A 91 -21.65 -13.79 -10.17
C THR A 91 -22.22 -12.86 -9.09
N TYR A 92 -21.58 -11.73 -8.80
CA TYR A 92 -22.02 -10.76 -7.78
C TYR A 92 -23.41 -10.17 -8.01
N HIS A 93 -23.94 -10.27 -9.23
CA HIS A 93 -25.31 -9.87 -9.56
C HIS A 93 -26.38 -10.84 -9.03
N MET A 94 -25.99 -12.07 -8.64
CA MET A 94 -26.91 -13.06 -8.10
C MET A 94 -27.18 -12.76 -6.61
N GLN A 95 -28.37 -12.22 -6.34
CA GLN A 95 -28.79 -11.85 -4.98
C GLN A 95 -28.91 -13.08 -4.07
N GLY A 96 -28.61 -12.91 -2.78
CA GLY A 96 -29.01 -13.86 -1.73
C GLY A 96 -28.07 -15.04 -1.55
N THR A 97 -26.82 -14.94 -2.02
CA THR A 97 -25.83 -15.99 -1.78
C THR A 97 -25.39 -15.99 -0.32
N GLU A 98 -25.00 -17.18 0.18
CA GLU A 98 -24.37 -17.34 1.50
C GLU A 98 -23.13 -16.43 1.66
N LEU A 99 -22.42 -16.16 0.56
CA LEU A 99 -21.28 -15.24 0.53
C LEU A 99 -21.68 -13.80 0.85
N GLU A 100 -22.83 -13.33 0.35
CA GLU A 100 -23.32 -12.00 0.68
C GLU A 100 -23.72 -11.90 2.15
N ALA A 101 -24.36 -12.93 2.70
CA ALA A 101 -24.71 -12.97 4.12
C ALA A 101 -23.45 -12.88 4.99
N LYS A 102 -22.44 -13.71 4.70
CA LYS A 102 -21.14 -13.67 5.39
C LYS A 102 -20.45 -12.31 5.28
N ASN A 103 -20.47 -11.69 4.09
CA ASN A 103 -19.89 -10.36 3.92
C ASN A 103 -20.65 -9.30 4.73
N ARG A 104 -21.98 -9.39 4.83
CA ARG A 104 -22.78 -8.49 5.69
C ARG A 104 -22.44 -8.67 7.16
N GLU A 105 -22.30 -9.90 7.63
CA GLU A 105 -21.89 -10.20 9.01
C GLU A 105 -20.52 -9.60 9.32
N ILE A 106 -19.53 -9.79 8.44
CA ILE A 106 -18.18 -9.20 8.57
C ILE A 106 -18.26 -7.67 8.67
N ILE A 107 -19.07 -7.04 7.80
CA ILE A 107 -19.23 -5.58 7.79
C ILE A 107 -19.84 -5.11 9.12
N VAL A 108 -20.93 -5.71 9.57
CA VAL A 108 -21.60 -5.34 10.83
C VAL A 108 -20.65 -5.49 12.02
N GLU A 109 -19.91 -6.59 12.08
CA GLU A 109 -18.95 -6.84 13.15
C GLU A 109 -17.78 -5.85 13.12
N ASN A 110 -17.27 -5.49 11.94
CA ASN A 110 -16.25 -4.45 11.83
C ASN A 110 -16.78 -3.08 12.29
N VAL A 111 -18.02 -2.72 11.91
CA VAL A 111 -18.64 -1.46 12.37
C VAL A 111 -18.77 -1.46 13.89
N ARG A 112 -19.20 -2.58 14.50
CA ARG A 112 -19.26 -2.73 15.96
C ARG A 112 -17.90 -2.47 16.62
N LYS A 113 -16.84 -3.12 16.13
CA LYS A 113 -15.47 -2.91 16.63
C LYS A 113 -15.00 -1.46 16.51
N ILE A 114 -15.32 -0.80 15.40
CA ILE A 114 -14.95 0.60 15.16
C ILE A 114 -15.75 1.55 16.07
N LYS A 115 -17.02 1.26 16.36
CA LYS A 115 -17.80 2.04 17.32
C LYS A 115 -17.24 1.92 18.75
N GLU A 116 -16.77 0.73 19.12
CA GLU A 116 -16.14 0.47 20.42
C GLU A 116 -14.72 1.07 20.51
N ASN A 117 -13.96 1.00 19.42
CA ASN A 117 -12.59 1.48 19.33
C ASN A 117 -12.36 2.17 17.98
N PRO A 118 -12.69 3.47 17.85
CA PRO A 118 -12.59 4.18 16.58
C PRO A 118 -11.14 4.31 16.11
N GLU A 119 -10.16 4.21 17.00
CA GLU A 119 -8.73 4.34 16.69
C GLU A 119 -8.22 3.26 15.72
N ILE A 120 -8.98 2.16 15.56
CA ILE A 120 -8.76 1.16 14.51
C ILE A 120 -8.61 1.83 13.13
N VAL A 121 -9.36 2.91 12.84
CA VAL A 121 -9.28 3.60 11.54
C VAL A 121 -7.95 4.31 11.32
N LEU A 122 -7.28 4.75 12.39
CA LEU A 122 -5.97 5.42 12.31
C LEU A 122 -4.88 4.45 11.82
N GLY A 123 -4.96 3.18 12.23
CA GLY A 123 -4.07 2.12 11.73
C GLY A 123 -4.17 1.95 10.21
N LYS A 124 -5.38 2.06 9.66
CA LYS A 124 -5.61 1.99 8.21
C LYS A 124 -5.05 3.19 7.46
N ILE A 125 -5.26 4.41 7.98
CA ILE A 125 -4.78 5.65 7.34
C ILE A 125 -3.25 5.71 7.35
N SER A 126 -2.66 5.52 8.53
CA SER A 126 -1.22 5.72 8.76
C SER A 126 -0.30 4.84 7.90
N TYR A 127 -0.82 3.70 7.44
CA TYR A 127 -0.08 2.81 6.55
C TYR A 127 0.06 3.42 5.15
N THR A 128 -1.04 3.93 4.59
CA THR A 128 -1.06 4.46 3.21
C THR A 128 -0.59 5.90 3.16
N LYS A 129 -0.84 6.65 4.23
CA LYS A 129 -0.46 8.05 4.41
C LYS A 129 0.24 8.23 5.77
N PRO A 130 1.58 8.29 5.81
CA PRO A 130 2.34 8.53 7.04
C PRO A 130 1.93 9.77 7.82
N VAL A 131 1.56 10.81 7.08
CA VAL A 131 1.05 12.08 7.57
C VAL A 131 -0.30 12.29 6.89
N PHE A 132 -1.31 12.65 7.68
CA PHE A 132 -2.70 12.70 7.25
C PHE A 132 -3.43 13.92 7.82
N THR A 133 -4.50 14.34 7.16
CA THR A 133 -5.29 15.51 7.59
C THR A 133 -6.55 15.12 8.37
N LYS A 134 -7.25 16.13 8.90
CA LYS A 134 -8.61 15.98 9.47
C LYS A 134 -9.58 15.34 8.47
N GLU A 135 -9.50 15.75 7.21
CA GLU A 135 -10.33 15.21 6.13
C GLU A 135 -10.00 13.74 5.85
N ASP A 136 -8.73 13.33 5.93
CA ASP A 136 -8.35 11.93 5.77
C ASP A 136 -8.96 11.05 6.89
N ILE A 137 -8.98 11.54 8.14
CA ILE A 137 -9.65 10.88 9.27
C ILE A 137 -11.15 10.78 9.01
N ALA A 138 -11.77 11.87 8.57
CA ALA A 138 -13.20 11.92 8.28
C ALA A 138 -13.60 10.93 7.17
N ILE A 139 -12.84 10.90 6.07
CA ILE A 139 -13.07 9.97 4.95
C ILE A 139 -12.91 8.53 5.43
N ALA A 140 -11.84 8.22 6.16
CA ALA A 140 -11.58 6.86 6.61
C ALA A 140 -12.62 6.36 7.62
N LEU A 141 -13.08 7.22 8.53
CA LEU A 141 -14.16 6.92 9.46
C LEU A 141 -15.48 6.75 8.72
N SER A 142 -15.78 7.62 7.76
CA SER A 142 -17.02 7.53 6.96
C SER A 142 -17.06 6.24 6.16
N ASP A 143 -15.96 5.92 5.46
CA ASP A 143 -15.79 4.65 4.75
C ASP A 143 -15.94 3.45 5.68
N ALA A 144 -15.42 3.53 6.91
CA ALA A 144 -15.48 2.45 7.87
C ALA A 144 -16.90 2.22 8.41
N LEU A 145 -17.64 3.30 8.65
CA LEU A 145 -18.98 3.23 9.20
C LEU A 145 -20.03 2.96 8.12
N MET A 146 -19.95 3.54 6.92
CA MET A 146 -21.05 3.51 5.94
C MET A 146 -21.11 2.29 5.02
N VAL A 147 -20.15 1.36 5.09
CA VAL A 147 -20.19 0.13 4.26
C VAL A 147 -21.46 -0.71 4.50
N HIS A 148 -22.16 -0.53 5.62
CA HIS A 148 -23.44 -1.19 5.89
C HIS A 148 -24.69 -0.43 5.40
N LEU A 149 -24.57 0.86 5.08
CA LEU A 149 -25.69 1.74 4.71
C LEU A 149 -25.94 1.82 3.19
N VAL A 150 -24.96 1.44 2.38
CA VAL A 150 -25.10 1.30 0.92
C VAL A 150 -26.13 0.21 0.62
N SER A 151 -27.32 0.65 0.19
CA SER A 151 -28.45 -0.24 -0.05
C SER A 151 -28.22 -1.09 -1.31
N LYS A 152 -28.81 -2.30 -1.33
CA LYS A 152 -28.73 -3.19 -2.49
C LYS A 152 -29.38 -2.55 -3.71
N GLY A 153 -28.60 -2.28 -4.75
CA GLY A 153 -29.10 -1.92 -6.09
C GLY A 153 -28.58 -0.60 -6.64
N SER A 154 -27.93 0.22 -5.80
CA SER A 154 -27.36 1.49 -6.21
C SER A 154 -25.97 1.34 -6.80
N ASN A 155 -25.55 2.32 -7.59
CA ASN A 155 -24.15 2.43 -8.00
C ASN A 155 -23.29 2.71 -6.76
N ILE A 156 -22.71 1.65 -6.19
CA ILE A 156 -21.91 1.66 -4.96
C ILE A 156 -20.86 2.79 -4.99
N SER A 157 -20.29 3.08 -6.15
CA SER A 157 -19.30 4.16 -6.31
C SER A 157 -19.91 5.54 -6.08
N GLN A 158 -21.11 5.79 -6.61
CA GLN A 158 -21.81 7.08 -6.45
C GLN A 158 -22.31 7.29 -5.02
N GLU A 159 -22.81 6.22 -4.38
CA GLU A 159 -23.19 6.30 -2.96
C GLU A 159 -21.97 6.52 -2.06
N GLN A 160 -20.87 5.81 -2.30
CA GLN A 160 -19.60 6.04 -1.57
C GLN A 160 -19.09 7.47 -1.75
N GLU A 161 -19.20 8.06 -2.94
CA GLU A 161 -18.86 9.46 -3.17
C GLU A 161 -19.74 10.43 -2.39
N ALA A 162 -21.07 10.24 -2.44
CA ALA A 162 -22.02 11.06 -1.69
C ALA A 162 -21.74 10.99 -0.18
N ILE A 163 -21.42 9.81 0.32
CA ILE A 163 -21.08 9.54 1.72
C ILE A 163 -19.77 10.20 2.14
N ARG A 164 -18.73 10.10 1.31
CA ARG A 164 -17.45 10.78 1.54
C ARG A 164 -17.63 12.30 1.50
N GLY A 165 -18.47 12.79 0.58
CA GLY A 165 -18.86 14.19 0.49
C GLY A 165 -19.57 14.67 1.76
N PHE A 166 -20.55 13.89 2.25
CA PHE A 166 -21.28 14.19 3.49
C PHE A 166 -20.34 14.25 4.71
N GLY A 167 -19.50 13.23 4.90
CA GLY A 167 -18.54 13.21 6.01
C GLY A 167 -17.53 14.37 5.96
N LYS A 168 -17.08 14.77 4.75
CA LYS A 168 -16.26 15.97 4.57
C LYS A 168 -17.02 17.26 4.93
N GLY A 169 -18.26 17.38 4.49
CA GLY A 169 -19.13 18.53 4.77
C GLY A 169 -19.32 18.75 6.28
N LEU A 170 -19.57 17.68 7.03
CA LEU A 170 -19.71 17.73 8.50
C LEU A 170 -18.49 18.31 9.22
N VAL A 171 -17.29 18.18 8.65
CA VAL A 171 -16.04 18.62 9.27
C VAL A 171 -15.62 20.02 8.81
N GLN A 172 -15.95 20.42 7.58
CA GLN A 172 -15.63 21.76 7.06
C GLN A 172 -16.39 22.86 7.81
N GLU A 173 -17.64 22.62 8.21
CA GLU A 173 -18.46 23.61 8.95
C GLU A 173 -17.96 23.88 10.39
N GLN A 174 -17.17 22.98 10.98
CA GLN A 174 -16.55 23.21 12.30
C GLN A 174 -15.28 24.08 12.24
N GLY A 175 -14.72 24.31 11.05
CA GLY A 175 -13.48 25.08 10.85
C GLY A 175 -13.68 26.57 10.53
N SER A 176 -14.92 27.00 10.28
CA SER A 176 -15.26 28.39 9.94
C SER A 176 -16.08 29.04 11.04
N SER A 177 -15.42 29.57 12.07
CA SER A 177 -16.06 30.49 13.02
C SER A 177 -15.31 31.81 13.04
N GLU A 178 -15.78 32.75 12.23
CA GLU A 178 -15.79 34.20 12.50
C GLU A 178 -16.64 34.87 11.39
N ASP A 179 -17.96 34.84 11.62
CA ASP A 179 -18.97 35.86 11.23
C ASP A 179 -20.38 35.30 10.91
N ALA A 180 -21.18 35.20 11.96
CA ALA A 180 -22.65 35.37 12.04
C ALA A 180 -23.62 34.38 11.31
N PRO A 181 -24.82 34.17 11.89
CA PRO A 181 -25.61 32.95 11.75
C PRO A 181 -26.53 32.99 10.53
N LYS A 182 -26.55 31.93 9.73
CA LYS A 182 -27.65 31.66 8.80
C LYS A 182 -28.06 30.21 8.85
N SER A 183 -29.30 30.04 9.31
CA SER A 183 -30.20 28.90 9.18
C SER A 183 -29.84 27.93 8.06
N VAL A 184 -30.00 26.64 8.37
CA VAL A 184 -30.19 25.52 7.44
C VAL A 184 -30.89 26.00 6.16
N SER A 185 -30.08 26.32 5.16
CA SER A 185 -30.55 26.54 3.80
C SER A 185 -30.55 25.17 3.15
N ASN A 186 -31.71 24.53 3.20
CA ASN A 186 -32.07 23.39 2.38
C ASN A 186 -31.63 23.64 0.93
N ASN A 187 -30.52 23.04 0.51
CA ASN A 187 -30.24 22.74 -0.88
C ASN A 187 -29.48 21.41 -0.96
N PRO A 188 -30.16 20.28 -0.73
CA PRO A 188 -29.73 19.03 -1.33
C PRO A 188 -29.94 19.18 -2.84
N ALA A 189 -28.92 18.86 -3.64
CA ALA A 189 -29.09 18.63 -5.06
C ALA A 189 -30.34 17.77 -5.28
N GLU A 190 -31.22 18.21 -6.18
CA GLU A 190 -32.51 17.61 -6.52
C GLU A 190 -32.51 16.08 -6.39
N ASN A 191 -32.95 15.58 -5.24
CA ASN A 191 -33.15 14.16 -5.04
C ASN A 191 -34.64 13.95 -4.81
N LYS A 192 -35.34 13.55 -5.88
CA LYS A 192 -36.74 13.11 -5.84
C LYS A 192 -36.87 11.78 -5.10
N SER A 193 -36.57 11.76 -3.81
CA SER A 193 -36.86 10.65 -2.91
C SER A 193 -36.89 11.17 -1.47
N ASN A 194 -37.99 11.84 -1.10
CA ASN A 194 -38.31 12.20 0.28
C ASN A 194 -38.70 10.92 1.04
N ASN A 195 -37.71 10.09 1.37
CA ASN A 195 -37.91 8.95 2.24
C ASN A 195 -37.50 9.34 3.69
N PRO A 196 -38.45 9.53 4.61
CA PRO A 196 -38.16 9.97 5.98
C PRO A 196 -37.26 8.99 6.77
N ALA A 197 -37.17 7.72 6.33
CA ALA A 197 -36.20 6.78 6.88
C ALA A 197 -34.74 7.18 6.57
N ILE A 198 -34.48 7.77 5.41
CA ILE A 198 -33.15 8.24 4.99
C ILE A 198 -32.75 9.50 5.78
N GLU A 199 -33.70 10.41 6.04
CA GLU A 199 -33.43 11.62 6.85
C GLU A 199 -33.10 11.28 8.31
N HIS A 200 -33.83 10.33 8.92
CA HIS A 200 -33.56 9.91 10.31
C HIS A 200 -32.25 9.12 10.43
N LEU A 201 -31.94 8.27 9.44
CA LEU A 201 -30.64 7.59 9.32
C LEU A 201 -29.50 8.59 9.17
N ASN A 202 -29.69 9.67 8.42
CA ASN A 202 -28.67 10.72 8.24
C ASN A 202 -28.39 11.49 9.53
N LYS A 203 -29.40 11.70 10.38
CA LYS A 203 -29.23 12.41 11.65
C LYS A 203 -28.51 11.56 12.71
N GLU A 204 -28.97 10.34 12.95
CA GLU A 204 -28.34 9.42 13.92
C GLU A 204 -26.92 9.07 13.50
N TYR A 205 -26.70 8.84 12.19
CA TYR A 205 -25.37 8.63 11.65
C TYR A 205 -24.49 9.87 11.82
N GLY A 206 -25.00 11.06 11.55
CA GLY A 206 -24.24 12.31 11.68
C GLY A 206 -23.78 12.55 13.12
N GLU A 207 -24.66 12.35 14.10
CA GLU A 207 -24.33 12.47 15.53
C GLU A 207 -23.27 11.46 15.97
N GLU A 208 -23.44 10.19 15.60
CA GLU A 208 -22.48 9.13 15.94
C GLU A 208 -21.13 9.33 15.24
N PHE A 209 -21.16 9.73 13.96
CA PHE A 209 -19.95 10.07 13.20
C PHE A 209 -19.19 11.21 13.87
N LEU A 210 -19.85 12.31 14.22
CA LEU A 210 -19.22 13.46 14.88
C LEU A 210 -18.66 13.07 16.26
N ARG A 211 -19.38 12.23 17.02
CA ARG A 211 -18.90 11.72 18.31
C ARG A 211 -17.59 10.95 18.16
N LEU A 212 -17.56 9.96 17.26
CA LEU A 212 -16.37 9.12 17.02
C LEU A 212 -15.23 9.92 16.37
N TYR A 213 -15.55 10.85 15.47
CA TYR A 213 -14.59 11.73 14.83
C TYR A 213 -13.89 12.63 15.85
N ASN A 214 -14.65 13.27 16.74
CA ASN A 214 -14.08 14.09 17.81
C ASN A 214 -13.22 13.27 18.77
N GLN A 215 -13.66 12.04 19.10
CA GLN A 215 -12.86 11.10 19.89
C GLN A 215 -11.51 10.79 19.21
N LEU A 216 -11.48 10.62 17.89
CA LEU A 216 -10.24 10.40 17.14
C LEU A 216 -9.32 11.61 17.17
N LEU A 217 -9.85 12.83 17.05
CA LEU A 217 -9.05 14.05 17.05
C LEU A 217 -8.36 14.33 18.39
N VAL A 218 -8.90 13.82 19.49
CA VAL A 218 -8.32 13.93 20.84
C VAL A 218 -7.62 12.65 21.30
N SER A 219 -7.49 11.65 20.42
CA SER A 219 -6.81 10.39 20.72
C SER A 219 -5.35 10.63 21.07
N ASP A 220 -4.87 9.95 22.12
CA ASP A 220 -3.47 9.97 22.53
C ASP A 220 -2.54 9.21 21.57
N LYS A 221 -3.11 8.48 20.59
CA LYS A 221 -2.39 7.76 19.54
C LYS A 221 -1.97 8.62 18.36
N ILE A 222 -2.54 9.81 18.20
CA ILE A 222 -2.13 10.77 17.17
C ILE A 222 -1.37 11.94 17.78
N GLU A 223 -0.52 12.55 16.98
CA GLU A 223 0.21 13.76 17.33
C GLU A 223 -0.01 14.80 16.24
N LEU A 224 -0.30 16.02 16.69
CA LEU A 224 -0.40 17.19 15.84
C LEU A 224 1.01 17.58 15.37
N MET A 225 1.20 17.70 14.06
CA MET A 225 2.48 18.11 13.50
C MET A 225 2.58 19.63 13.51
N ASP A 226 3.77 20.16 13.82
CA ASP A 226 4.04 21.62 13.80
C ASP A 226 3.91 22.20 12.37
N GLN A 227 4.08 21.35 11.37
CA GLN A 227 3.99 21.70 9.96
C GLN A 227 2.54 21.64 9.47
N LYS A 228 2.17 22.62 8.65
CA LYS A 228 0.99 22.57 7.80
C LYS A 228 1.39 22.09 6.41
N ASP A 229 0.45 21.53 5.66
CA ASP A 229 0.72 21.26 4.25
C ASP A 229 0.78 22.56 3.43
N LEU A 230 1.08 22.42 2.13
CA LEU A 230 1.13 23.55 1.20
C LEU A 230 -0.20 24.32 1.07
N MET A 231 -1.31 23.73 1.52
CA MET A 231 -2.64 24.33 1.54
C MET A 231 -3.01 24.92 2.91
N GLY A 232 -2.09 24.92 3.87
CA GLY A 232 -2.32 25.42 5.23
C GLY A 232 -3.13 24.48 6.13
N ARG A 233 -3.39 23.24 5.69
CA ARG A 233 -4.14 22.25 6.46
C ARG A 233 -3.28 21.67 7.56
N THR A 234 -3.94 21.42 8.69
CA THR A 234 -3.34 20.77 9.85
C THR A 234 -2.98 19.32 9.54
N LEU A 235 -1.77 18.93 9.94
CA LEU A 235 -1.24 17.59 9.73
C LEU A 235 -1.18 16.81 11.04
N TYR A 236 -1.45 15.51 10.95
CA TYR A 236 -1.38 14.54 12.03
C TYR A 236 -0.52 13.36 11.61
N SER A 237 0.11 12.71 12.59
CA SER A 237 0.72 11.40 12.41
C SER A 237 0.45 10.51 13.62
N LEU A 238 0.75 9.22 13.53
CA LEU A 238 0.74 8.36 14.70
C LEU A 238 1.87 8.75 15.64
N LYS A 239 1.56 8.95 16.91
CA LYS A 239 2.53 9.26 17.97
C LYS A 239 3.66 8.24 18.04
N SER A 240 3.36 6.96 17.81
CA SER A 240 4.37 5.89 17.75
C SER A 240 5.40 6.12 16.65
N ARG A 241 4.98 6.68 15.50
CA ARG A 241 5.83 7.00 14.36
C ARG A 241 6.69 8.22 14.63
N VAL A 242 6.08 9.28 15.14
CA VAL A 242 6.79 10.51 15.53
C VAL A 242 7.86 10.20 16.59
N ASN A 243 7.54 9.37 17.58
CA ASN A 243 8.50 8.92 18.58
C ASN A 243 9.62 8.04 18.00
N LEU A 244 9.34 7.27 16.94
CA LEU A 244 10.38 6.52 16.25
C LEU A 244 11.33 7.45 15.48
N GLU A 245 10.78 8.45 14.79
CA GLU A 245 11.56 9.46 14.07
C GLU A 245 12.41 10.30 15.03
N ARG A 246 11.83 10.77 16.14
CA ARG A 246 12.57 11.46 17.21
C ARG A 246 13.74 10.62 17.72
N ARG A 247 13.51 9.33 18.01
CA ARG A 247 14.59 8.42 18.44
C ARG A 247 15.67 8.26 17.38
N TYR A 248 15.29 8.16 16.10
CA TYR A 248 16.24 8.07 15.01
C TYR A 248 17.09 9.33 14.89
N VAL A 249 16.46 10.51 14.93
CA VAL A 249 17.15 11.80 14.90
C VAL A 249 18.08 11.95 16.10
N SER A 250 17.59 11.67 17.32
CA SER A 250 18.43 11.73 18.52
C SER A 250 19.61 10.75 18.46
N ALA A 251 19.44 9.55 17.90
CA ALA A 251 20.55 8.62 17.70
C ALA A 251 21.57 9.16 16.69
N VAL A 252 21.13 9.78 15.59
CA VAL A 252 22.02 10.42 14.61
C VAL A 252 22.76 11.62 15.23
N GLU A 253 22.08 12.43 16.03
CA GLU A 253 22.68 13.57 16.75
C GLU A 253 23.68 13.11 17.80
N GLU A 254 23.33 12.07 18.59
CA GLU A 254 24.22 11.45 19.57
C GLU A 254 25.48 10.91 18.88
N LEU A 255 25.31 10.21 17.76
CA LEU A 255 26.45 9.80 16.94
C LEU A 255 27.23 11.04 16.52
N ASN A 256 26.64 11.98 15.79
CA ASN A 256 27.34 13.19 15.34
C ASN A 256 28.09 13.96 16.45
N SER A 257 27.61 13.91 17.70
CA SER A 257 28.25 14.53 18.88
C SER A 257 29.49 13.79 19.40
N LYS A 258 29.61 12.48 19.14
CA LYS A 258 30.78 11.69 19.47
C LYS A 258 31.85 11.96 18.42
N GLU A 259 32.91 12.69 18.80
CA GLU A 259 34.08 12.97 17.96
C GLU A 259 34.81 11.69 17.47
N GLU A 260 34.43 10.51 17.96
CA GLU A 260 34.97 9.19 17.57
C GLU A 260 34.34 8.59 16.30
N HIS A 261 33.50 9.32 15.56
CA HIS A 261 33.19 8.94 14.19
C HIS A 261 34.28 9.39 13.22
N LYS A 262 35.46 8.78 13.35
CA LYS A 262 36.35 8.70 12.21
C LYS A 262 35.65 7.86 11.14
N LEU A 263 34.96 8.53 10.22
CA LEU A 263 35.10 8.13 8.82
C LEU A 263 36.61 8.22 8.55
N ASN A 264 37.31 7.11 8.76
CA ASN A 264 38.73 7.02 8.51
C ASN A 264 38.90 7.00 6.99
N ILE A 265 38.66 8.17 6.38
CA ILE A 265 39.04 8.45 5.00
C ILE A 265 40.53 8.73 5.07
N ASN A 266 41.32 7.69 5.35
CA ASN A 266 42.74 7.76 5.06
C ASN A 266 42.84 8.09 3.57
N ASN A 267 43.76 8.98 3.16
CA ASN A 267 44.03 9.17 1.73
C ASN A 267 44.44 7.85 1.03
N GLU A 268 44.86 6.83 1.79
CA GLU A 268 45.03 5.46 1.31
C GLU A 268 43.70 4.71 1.07
N SER A 269 42.62 5.07 1.77
CA SER A 269 41.26 4.52 1.55
C SER A 269 40.50 5.18 0.40
N LEU A 270 41.08 6.23 -0.20
CA LEU A 270 40.65 6.82 -1.46
C LEU A 270 41.30 6.15 -2.68
N GLU A 271 42.09 5.08 -2.50
CA GLU A 271 42.23 4.07 -3.55
C GLU A 271 41.01 3.13 -3.54
N ARG A 272 39.82 3.70 -3.70
CA ARG A 272 38.71 2.89 -4.20
C ARG A 272 38.94 2.74 -5.68
N ASN A 273 39.59 1.62 -6.01
CA ASN A 273 39.37 0.94 -7.27
C ASN A 273 37.93 1.21 -7.72
N SER A 274 37.78 1.80 -8.90
CA SER A 274 36.50 2.18 -9.48
C SER A 274 35.49 1.06 -9.26
N PHE A 275 34.19 1.37 -9.11
CA PHE A 275 33.16 0.33 -9.04
C PHE A 275 33.31 -0.72 -10.16
N LYS A 276 33.87 -0.29 -11.30
CA LYS A 276 34.30 -1.13 -12.42
C LYS A 276 35.42 -2.12 -12.08
N GLU A 277 36.43 -1.70 -11.34
CA GLU A 277 37.55 -2.54 -10.89
C GLU A 277 37.14 -3.49 -9.76
N GLN A 278 36.27 -3.08 -8.83
CA GLN A 278 35.70 -3.97 -7.82
C GLN A 278 34.83 -5.06 -8.47
N ILE A 279 34.03 -4.71 -9.47
CA ILE A 279 33.29 -5.70 -10.27
C ILE A 279 34.25 -6.61 -11.05
N ALA A 280 35.31 -6.06 -11.65
CA ALA A 280 36.29 -6.86 -12.39
C ALA A 280 37.02 -7.86 -11.48
N GLU A 281 37.39 -7.47 -10.27
CA GLU A 281 38.04 -8.33 -9.29
C GLU A 281 37.08 -9.42 -8.76
N LEU A 282 35.81 -9.08 -8.50
CA LEU A 282 34.79 -10.04 -8.11
C LEU A 282 34.51 -11.04 -9.24
N VAL A 283 34.40 -10.57 -10.49
CA VAL A 283 34.19 -11.42 -11.66
C VAL A 283 35.39 -12.34 -11.90
N ASN A 284 36.63 -11.84 -11.77
CA ASN A 284 37.82 -12.67 -11.86
C ASN A 284 37.90 -13.71 -10.74
N THR A 285 37.62 -13.32 -9.49
CA THR A 285 37.68 -14.24 -8.35
C THR A 285 36.60 -15.32 -8.44
N ALA A 286 35.37 -14.94 -8.78
CA ALA A 286 34.28 -15.87 -8.99
C ALA A 286 34.54 -16.78 -10.21
N GLY A 287 35.05 -16.20 -11.30
CA GLY A 287 35.41 -16.90 -12.53
C GLY A 287 36.50 -17.94 -12.32
N VAL A 288 37.59 -17.60 -11.62
CA VAL A 288 38.68 -18.52 -11.27
C VAL A 288 38.18 -19.64 -10.36
N ARG A 289 37.33 -19.34 -9.36
CA ARG A 289 36.73 -20.37 -8.50
C ARG A 289 35.83 -21.33 -9.28
N LEU A 290 35.04 -20.81 -10.23
CA LEU A 290 34.19 -21.64 -11.10
C LEU A 290 35.03 -22.49 -12.06
N GLN A 291 36.08 -21.92 -12.65
CA GLN A 291 37.02 -22.65 -13.50
C GLN A 291 37.69 -23.80 -12.76
N ASN A 292 38.16 -23.56 -11.53
CA ASN A 292 38.77 -24.59 -10.70
C ASN A 292 37.74 -25.66 -10.32
N LYS A 293 36.54 -25.27 -9.85
CA LYS A 293 35.47 -26.25 -9.57
C LYS A 293 35.06 -27.08 -10.78
N PHE A 294 35.05 -26.51 -11.98
CA PHE A 294 34.79 -27.27 -13.19
C PHE A 294 35.91 -28.26 -13.46
N ASN A 295 37.17 -27.80 -13.44
CA ASN A 295 38.34 -28.65 -13.71
C ASN A 295 38.45 -29.79 -12.69
N ASP A 296 38.15 -29.54 -11.42
CA ASP A 296 38.27 -30.53 -10.35
C ASP A 296 37.14 -31.56 -10.36
N ASN A 297 35.90 -31.15 -10.69
CA ASN A 297 34.73 -32.05 -10.59
C ASN A 297 34.28 -32.67 -11.92
N ILE A 298 34.55 -32.02 -13.04
CA ILE A 298 34.02 -32.40 -14.37
C ILE A 298 35.14 -32.54 -15.39
N GLY A 299 36.06 -31.57 -15.44
CA GLY A 299 37.15 -31.54 -16.40
C GLY A 299 38.15 -32.68 -16.22
N GLY A 300 38.56 -32.96 -14.98
CA GLY A 300 39.53 -34.01 -14.66
C GLY A 300 39.04 -35.43 -15.00
N SER A 301 37.75 -35.70 -14.87
CA SER A 301 37.15 -37.00 -15.21
C SER A 301 36.92 -37.18 -16.72
N LEU A 302 36.82 -36.08 -17.47
CA LEU A 302 36.59 -36.08 -18.92
C LEU A 302 37.83 -35.68 -19.75
N GLY A 303 38.98 -35.44 -19.10
CA GLY A 303 40.21 -35.01 -19.77
C GLY A 303 40.15 -33.60 -20.37
N LEU A 304 39.18 -32.77 -19.95
CA LEU A 304 38.96 -31.42 -20.44
C LEU A 304 39.47 -30.38 -19.45
N LYS A 305 40.22 -29.38 -19.92
CA LYS A 305 40.71 -28.28 -19.08
C LYS A 305 40.23 -26.95 -19.60
N LEU A 306 39.39 -26.27 -18.81
CA LEU A 306 38.92 -24.92 -19.09
C LEU A 306 39.96 -23.91 -18.59
N ASN A 307 40.37 -23.01 -19.49
CA ASN A 307 41.40 -22.00 -19.22
C ASN A 307 40.95 -20.63 -19.74
N ILE A 308 39.98 -20.04 -19.04
CA ILE A 308 39.34 -18.76 -19.43
C ILE A 308 40.05 -17.58 -18.76
N PHE A 309 40.53 -17.75 -17.52
CA PHE A 309 41.11 -16.68 -16.70
C PHE A 309 42.63 -16.79 -16.53
N GLY A 310 43.30 -17.59 -17.35
CA GLY A 310 44.75 -17.69 -17.37
C GLY A 310 45.38 -16.47 -18.05
N SER A 311 46.37 -15.84 -17.38
CA SER A 311 47.20 -14.79 -17.97
C SER A 311 47.81 -15.29 -19.28
N LYS A 312 47.40 -14.68 -20.40
CA LYS A 312 48.22 -14.65 -21.60
C LYS A 312 49.30 -13.59 -21.38
N ASN A 313 50.42 -13.98 -20.80
CA ASN A 313 51.68 -13.27 -21.06
C ASN A 313 52.06 -13.58 -22.51
N HIS A 314 51.51 -12.80 -23.45
CA HIS A 314 52.12 -12.69 -24.76
C HIS A 314 53.32 -11.77 -24.63
N VAL A 315 54.51 -12.35 -24.78
CA VAL A 315 55.73 -11.66 -25.22
C VAL A 315 55.47 -11.06 -26.60
#